data_AF-A0AAV4N2X8-F1
#
_entry.id   AF-A0AAV4N2X8-F1
#
_cell.length_a   1.000
_cell.length_b   1.000
_cell.length_c   1.000
_cell.angle_alpha   90.00
_cell.angle_beta   90.00
_cell.angle_gamma   90.00
#
_symmetry.space_group_name_H-M   'P 1'
#
loop_
_entity.id
_entity.type
_entity.pdbx_description
1 polymer ?
#
loop_
_entity_poly.entity_id
_entity_poly.type
_entity_poly.pdbx_seq_one_letter_code
_entity_poly.pdbx_strand_id
1 'polypeptide(L)'
;MEMLLKEPVKDPSNATSYRPISLSKIVEFVLFSKTNSLIYTSNLKVAQQMGSTLNLSTILHLLRITEVISEAFMYKSITRVIYQWSLWPS
;
A
#
# COMPACT_ATOMS: atom_id res chain seq x y z
N MET A 1 -11.83 18.80 16.21
CA MET A 1 -10.59 18.20 16.74
C MET A 1 -9.86 17.63 15.54
N GLU A 2 -9.04 18.44 14.87
CA GLU A 2 -8.34 18.01 13.66
C GLU A 2 -7.04 17.31 14.06
N MET A 3 -6.92 16.01 13.73
CA MET A 3 -5.64 15.33 13.74
C MET A 3 -4.84 15.78 12.52
N LEU A 4 -4.11 16.89 12.66
CA LEU A 4 -3.01 17.16 11.75
C LEU A 4 -1.92 16.12 12.02
N LEU A 5 -1.88 15.08 11.18
CA LEU A 5 -0.72 14.22 11.06
C LEU A 5 0.41 15.09 10.50
N LYS A 6 1.09 15.81 11.38
CA LYS A 6 2.26 16.62 11.02
C LYS A 6 3.38 15.62 10.76
N GLU A 7 3.50 15.18 9.51
CA GLU A 7 4.75 14.58 9.03
C GLU A 7 5.88 15.46 9.57
N PRO A 8 6.90 14.89 10.25
CA PRO A 8 7.95 15.69 10.86
C PRO A 8 8.51 16.59 9.78
N VAL A 9 8.34 17.91 9.94
CA VAL A 9 8.80 18.91 8.98
C VAL A 9 10.31 18.73 8.90
N LYS A 10 10.76 18.03 7.86
CA LYS A 10 12.15 17.67 7.66
C LYS A 10 12.94 18.95 7.50
N ASP A 11 13.87 19.20 8.42
CA ASP A 11 14.74 20.36 8.35
C ASP A 11 15.57 20.27 7.05
N PRO A 12 15.42 21.22 6.11
CA PRO A 12 16.16 21.20 4.84
C PRO A 12 17.66 21.47 5.01
N SER A 13 18.10 21.95 6.17
CA SER A 13 19.51 22.24 6.46
C SER A 13 20.28 21.03 7.02
N ASN A 14 19.57 19.99 7.49
CA ASN A 14 20.19 18.81 8.06
C ASN A 14 20.55 17.79 6.95
N ALA A 15 21.83 17.48 6.75
CA ALA A 15 22.27 16.53 5.73
C ALA A 15 21.69 15.10 5.90
N THR A 16 21.35 14.70 7.13
CA THR A 16 20.65 13.41 7.39
C THR A 16 19.17 13.43 6.99
N SER A 17 18.63 14.62 6.73
CA SER A 17 17.28 14.85 6.23
C SER A 17 17.15 14.57 4.73
N TYR A 18 18.25 14.45 3.99
CA TYR A 18 18.19 14.22 2.55
C TYR A 18 18.49 12.76 2.19
N ARG A 19 17.75 12.20 1.23
CA ARG A 19 18.12 10.93 0.60
C ARG A 19 19.13 11.26 -0.49
N PRO A 20 20.41 10.86 -0.40
CA PRO A 20 21.39 11.19 -1.43
C PRO A 20 20.93 10.61 -2.77
N ILE A 21 20.77 11.47 -3.78
CA ILE A 21 20.48 11.06 -5.15
C ILE A 21 21.84 10.82 -5.81
N SER A 22 22.28 9.56 -5.83
CA SER A 22 23.58 9.21 -6.43
C SER A 22 23.55 9.26 -7.96
N LEU A 23 24.68 9.61 -8.58
CA LEU A 23 24.85 9.62 -10.05
C LEU A 23 24.99 8.20 -10.65
N SER A 24 24.94 7.14 -9.84
CA SER A 24 25.06 5.73 -10.21
C SER A 24 23.89 5.16 -11.02
N LYS A 25 23.12 6.01 -11.70
CA LYS A 25 21.86 5.68 -12.38
C LYS A 25 22.00 4.55 -13.41
N ILE A 26 23.18 4.41 -14.03
CA ILE A 26 23.44 3.35 -15.02
C ILE A 26 23.48 1.98 -14.34
N VAL A 27 24.19 1.86 -13.22
CA VAL A 27 24.28 0.59 -12.47
C VAL A 27 22.91 0.23 -11.88
N GLU A 28 22.20 1.21 -11.35
CA GLU A 28 20.83 1.04 -10.85
C GLU A 28 19.89 0.56 -11.95
N PHE A 29 19.95 1.14 -13.15
CA PHE A 29 19.13 0.75 -14.30
C PHE A 29 19.39 -0.70 -14.74
N VAL A 30 20.66 -1.10 -14.82
CA VAL A 30 21.06 -2.47 -15.20
C VAL A 30 20.59 -3.47 -14.14
N LEU A 31 20.79 -3.15 -12.86
CA LEU A 31 20.35 -4.01 -11.76
C LEU A 31 18.83 -4.15 -11.74
N PHE A 32 18.10 -3.03 -11.85
CA PHE A 32 16.64 -3.00 -11.88
C PHE A 32 16.06 -3.81 -13.04
N SER A 33 16.64 -3.70 -14.23
CA SER A 33 16.19 -4.47 -15.40
C SER A 33 16.36 -5.98 -15.19
N LYS A 34 17.50 -6.39 -14.60
CA LYS A 34 17.82 -7.81 -14.37
C LYS A 34 17.01 -8.41 -13.23
N THR A 35 16.77 -7.66 -12.15
CA THR A 35 15.93 -8.13 -11.04
C THR A 35 14.47 -8.22 -11.45
N ASN A 36 13.96 -7.23 -12.20
CA ASN A 36 12.58 -7.30 -12.69
C ASN A 36 12.36 -8.49 -13.61
N SER A 37 13.25 -8.76 -14.57
CA SER A 37 13.06 -9.91 -15.46
C SER A 37 12.96 -11.23 -14.69
N LEU A 38 13.77 -11.42 -13.66
CA LEU A 38 13.70 -12.59 -12.76
C LEU A 38 12.40 -12.63 -11.97
N ILE A 39 11.95 -11.51 -11.40
CA ILE A 39 10.69 -11.44 -10.63
C ILE A 39 9.48 -11.75 -11.52
N TYR A 40 9.48 -11.28 -12.77
CA TYR A 40 8.42 -11.56 -13.73
C TYR A 40 8.41 -13.03 -14.18
N THR A 41 9.57 -13.64 -14.47
CA THR A 41 9.63 -15.04 -14.93
C THR A 41 9.34 -16.05 -13.82
N SER A 42 9.63 -15.70 -12.57
CA SER A 42 9.43 -16.57 -11.41
C SER A 42 8.08 -16.42 -10.71
N ASN A 43 7.19 -15.56 -11.21
CA ASN A 43 5.91 -15.21 -10.57
C ASN A 43 6.05 -14.80 -9.07
N LEU A 44 7.21 -14.30 -8.66
CA LEU A 44 7.48 -13.89 -7.27
C LEU A 44 6.81 -12.56 -6.87
N LYS A 45 5.95 -12.01 -7.73
CA LYS A 45 5.22 -10.79 -7.41
C LYS A 45 4.16 -11.07 -6.34
N VAL A 46 4.28 -10.37 -5.22
CA VAL A 46 3.21 -10.32 -4.21
C VAL A 46 1.97 -9.72 -4.87
N ALA A 47 0.86 -10.45 -4.87
CA ALA A 47 -0.38 -10.08 -5.58
C ALA A 47 -0.95 -8.70 -5.16
N GLN A 48 -0.59 -8.22 -3.97
CA GLN A 48 -1.05 -6.96 -3.39
C GLN A 48 -0.03 -5.81 -3.52
N GLN A 49 1.16 -6.09 -4.07
CA GLN A 49 2.19 -5.08 -4.24
C GLN A 49 1.94 -4.26 -5.51
N MET A 50 1.45 -3.03 -5.33
CA MET A 50 1.15 -2.09 -6.42
C MET A 50 2.26 -1.06 -6.67
N GLY A 51 3.22 -0.94 -5.75
CA GLY A 51 4.36 -0.04 -5.92
C GLY A 51 5.37 -0.56 -6.94
N SER A 52 5.83 0.30 -7.85
CA SER A 52 6.89 0.03 -8.85
C SER A 52 6.59 -1.11 -9.84
N THR A 53 5.34 -1.54 -9.95
CA THR A 53 4.88 -2.52 -10.93
C THR A 53 4.32 -1.83 -12.17
N LEU A 54 4.69 -2.33 -13.36
CA LEU A 54 4.11 -1.87 -14.63
C LEU A 54 2.57 -2.01 -14.56
N ASN A 55 1.87 -0.92 -14.90
CA ASN A 55 0.41 -0.82 -15.02
C ASN A 55 -0.43 -0.82 -13.71
N LEU A 56 0.18 -0.66 -12.54
CA LEU A 56 -0.57 -0.40 -11.29
C LEU A 56 -0.30 1.02 -10.81
N SER A 57 -1.38 1.78 -10.66
CA SER A 57 -1.33 3.17 -10.20
C SER A 57 -1.68 3.28 -8.72
N THR A 58 -1.26 4.37 -8.09
CA THR A 58 -1.66 4.72 -6.72
C THR A 58 -3.19 4.80 -6.58
N ILE A 59 -3.90 5.16 -7.66
CA ILE A 59 -5.38 5.22 -7.68
C ILE A 59 -5.97 3.81 -7.49
N LEU A 60 -5.45 2.81 -8.21
CA LEU A 60 -5.92 1.43 -8.06
C LEU A 60 -5.67 0.90 -6.65
N HIS A 61 -4.58 1.32 -6.02
CA HIS A 61 -4.29 0.97 -4.63
C HIS A 61 -5.30 1.59 -3.65
N LEU A 62 -5.62 2.87 -3.82
CA LEU A 62 -6.65 3.54 -3.01
C LEU A 62 -8.01 2.88 -3.19
N LEU A 63 -8.39 2.57 -4.44
CA LEU A 63 -9.63 1.87 -4.73
C LEU A 63 -9.68 0.52 -4.00
N ARG A 64 -8.61 -0.27 -4.10
CA ARG A 64 -8.53 -1.58 -3.43
C ARG A 64 -8.62 -1.47 -1.90
N ILE A 65 -7.96 -0.47 -1.32
CA ILE A 65 -8.05 -0.19 0.13
C ILE A 65 -9.50 0.15 0.50
N THR A 66 -10.17 0.99 -0.30
CA THR A 66 -11.57 1.36 -0.03
C THR A 66 -12.53 0.19 -0.14
N GLU A 67 -12.31 -0.73 -1.09
CA GLU A 67 -13.08 -1.99 -1.21
C GLU A 67 -12.94 -2.85 0.04
N VAL A 68 -11.70 -3.09 0.49
CA VAL A 68 -11.41 -3.90 1.69
C VAL A 68 -12.04 -3.29 2.94
N ILE A 69 -11.97 -1.98 3.09
CA ILE A 69 -12.61 -1.27 4.20
C ILE A 69 -14.13 -1.42 4.13
N SER A 70 -14.73 -1.23 2.94
CA SER A 70 -16.17 -1.36 2.73
C SER A 70 -16.68 -2.78 3.04
N GLU A 71 -15.99 -3.82 2.56
CA GLU A 71 -16.30 -5.22 2.88
C GLU A 71 -16.25 -5.48 4.38
N ALA A 72 -15.23 -4.97 5.08
CA ALA A 72 -15.11 -5.14 6.53
C ALA A 72 -16.29 -4.50 7.29
N PHE A 73 -16.77 -3.33 6.85
CA PHE A 73 -17.95 -2.68 7.44
C PHE A 73 -19.23 -3.48 7.18
N MET A 74 -19.42 -4.00 5.98
CA MET A 74 -20.57 -4.84 5.62
C MET A 74 -20.56 -6.17 6.39
N TYR A 75 -19.41 -6.82 6.51
CA TYR A 75 -19.30 -8.06 7.27
C TYR A 75 -19.59 -7.83 8.76
N LYS A 76 -19.12 -6.72 9.32
CA LYS A 76 -19.42 -6.31 10.70
C LYS A 76 -20.91 -6.06 10.92
N SER A 77 -21.60 -5.43 9.96
CA SER A 77 -23.04 -5.18 10.08
C SER A 77 -23.84 -6.48 9.99
N ILE A 78 -23.53 -7.36 9.04
CA ILE A 78 -24.17 -8.68 8.90
C ILE A 78 -23.96 -9.53 10.15
N THR A 79 -22.72 -9.60 10.65
CA THR A 79 -22.39 -10.33 11.89
C THR A 79 -23.21 -9.80 13.07
N ARG A 80 -23.32 -8.48 13.23
CA ARG A 80 -24.14 -7.86 14.29
C ARG A 80 -25.62 -8.18 14.16
N VAL A 81 -26.16 -8.16 12.94
CA VAL A 81 -27.56 -8.53 12.67
C VAL A 81 -27.78 -10.00 13.03
N ILE A 82 -26.94 -10.92 12.57
CA ILE A 82 -27.05 -12.35 12.90
C ILE A 82 -26.99 -12.58 14.41
N TYR A 83 -26.07 -11.94 15.13
CA TYR A 83 -26.01 -12.04 16.59
C TYR A 83 -27.28 -11.52 17.26
N GLN A 84 -27.82 -10.38 16.82
CA GLN A 84 -29.05 -9.82 17.40
C GLN A 84 -30.29 -10.69 17.12
N TRP A 85 -30.38 -11.30 15.94
CA TRP A 85 -31.43 -12.28 15.62
C TRP A 85 -31.29 -13.57 16.43
N SER A 86 -30.06 -14.05 16.68
CA SER A 86 -29.81 -15.24 17.51
C SER A 86 -30.07 -15.01 19.02
N LEU A 87 -30.17 -13.76 19.46
CA LEU A 87 -30.41 -13.37 20.86
C LEU A 87 -31.89 -13.08 21.16
N TRP A 88 -32.78 -13.14 20.17
CA TRP A 88 -34.23 -13.10 20.38
C TRP A 88 -34.76 -14.52 20.57
N PRO A 89 -35.24 -14.90 21.77
CA PRO A 89 -35.88 -16.19 21.96
C PRO A 89 -37.24 -16.19 21.24
N SER A 90 -37.53 -17.29 20.56
CA SER A 90 -38.85 -17.60 20.00
C SER A 90 -39.85 -17.87 21.11
#